data_AF-A0A2G1WA88-F1
#
_entry.id   AF-A0A2G1WA88-F1
#
_cell.length_a   1.000
_cell.length_b   1.000
_cell.length_c   1.000
_cell.angle_alpha   90.00
_cell.angle_beta   90.00
_cell.angle_gamma   90.00
#
_symmetry.space_group_name_H-M   'P 1'
#
loop_
_entity.id
_entity.type
_entity.pdbx_description
1 polymer ?
#
loop_
_entity_poly.entity_id
_entity_poly.type
_entity_poly.pdbx_seq_one_letter_code
_entity_poly.pdbx_strand_id
1 'polypeptide(L)'
;MSTHPNDPFQSGSPNDPNAMTQPTKKSGWGCFIWGCLGTLTIAIVLMVASMFGVYYFVTGQVEKYTDTRPADVPVVDWEQERLDELQARIDAFSERVKGNSQDADTTTEEEDDASDTTDESPVLAEAPRELRLTSEEINALISSNEDLRGKVFVRIEDGRLYGQVTLPTDQIPGGKGRYFNADAEFEVSMDNGVLVVRLTSASVKGEPIPETFMEGFSQQNLAKDAYDDVETAEMLRKFDKIEVVDDTIVLQLREPQPEDEATEADESTDDTEETTAETETPAEETAAVAE
;
A
#
# COMPACT_ATOMS: atom_id res chain seq x y z
N MET A 1 68.04 43.50 -92.81
CA MET A 1 66.60 43.71 -93.02
C MET A 1 65.92 42.57 -92.27
N SER A 2 65.51 42.82 -91.03
CA SER A 2 64.10 43.07 -90.67
C SER A 2 63.31 41.75 -90.67
N THR A 3 62.62 41.27 -89.65
CA THR A 3 62.22 41.75 -88.31
C THR A 3 61.50 40.53 -87.72
N HIS A 4 61.97 39.94 -86.63
CA HIS A 4 61.17 38.97 -85.87
C HIS A 4 60.33 39.75 -84.84
N PRO A 5 58.99 39.61 -84.85
CA PRO A 5 58.11 40.18 -83.82
C PRO A 5 58.23 39.41 -82.50
N ASN A 6 58.13 40.15 -81.40
CA ASN A 6 58.00 39.66 -80.03
C ASN A 6 56.95 38.54 -79.89
N ASP A 7 57.38 37.43 -79.29
CA ASP A 7 56.51 36.44 -78.65
C ASP A 7 56.13 36.94 -77.25
N PRO A 8 54.84 37.12 -76.92
CA PRO A 8 54.39 37.43 -75.56
C PRO A 8 53.85 36.18 -74.85
N PHE A 9 54.29 34.98 -75.20
CA PHE A 9 53.92 33.77 -74.48
C PHE A 9 54.94 33.46 -73.39
N GLN A 10 54.56 33.96 -72.22
CA GLN A 10 55.14 33.75 -70.91
C GLN A 10 55.58 32.30 -70.68
N SER A 11 56.79 32.19 -70.16
CA SER A 11 57.37 31.03 -69.50
C SER A 11 56.47 30.57 -68.32
N GLY A 12 55.57 29.64 -68.58
CA GLY A 12 54.99 28.77 -67.55
C GLY A 12 56.01 27.68 -67.20
N SER A 13 56.66 27.83 -66.04
CA SER A 13 57.63 26.87 -65.51
C SER A 13 57.00 25.48 -65.28
N PRO A 14 57.64 24.35 -65.67
CA PRO A 14 57.11 22.99 -65.47
C PRO A 14 57.09 22.45 -64.03
N ASN A 15 57.16 23.32 -63.01
CA ASN A 15 57.17 22.91 -61.60
C ASN A 15 56.29 23.85 -60.79
N ASP A 16 54.98 23.58 -60.83
CA ASP A 16 54.04 24.12 -59.85
C ASP A 16 53.84 23.08 -58.74
N PRO A 17 54.41 23.26 -57.54
CA PRO A 17 54.24 22.35 -56.42
C PRO A 17 52.82 22.37 -55.82
N ASN A 18 51.89 23.17 -56.38
CA ASN A 18 50.50 23.26 -55.96
C ASN A 18 49.51 22.65 -56.96
N ALA A 19 49.89 21.55 -57.63
CA ALA A 19 48.92 20.63 -58.20
C ALA A 19 48.15 19.94 -57.04
N MET A 20 47.13 20.62 -56.53
CA MET A 20 46.21 20.11 -55.52
C MET A 20 45.44 18.90 -56.10
N THR A 21 46.03 17.72 -56.00
CA THR A 21 45.29 16.46 -56.12
C THR A 21 44.31 16.39 -54.97
N GLN A 22 43.04 16.72 -55.23
CA GLN A 22 41.99 16.47 -54.25
C GLN A 22 41.92 14.96 -53.99
N PRO A 23 42.08 14.50 -52.73
CA PRO A 23 41.86 13.10 -52.43
C PRO A 23 40.37 12.80 -52.65
N THR A 24 40.09 11.85 -53.54
CA THR A 24 38.73 11.34 -53.71
C THR A 24 38.24 10.80 -52.36
N LYS A 25 37.26 11.48 -51.77
CA LYS A 25 36.62 11.04 -50.53
C LYS A 25 35.79 9.79 -50.84
N LYS A 26 36.42 8.61 -50.77
CA LYS A 26 35.70 7.34 -50.78
C LYS A 26 34.77 7.33 -49.57
N SER A 27 33.47 7.39 -49.83
CA SER A 27 32.43 7.22 -48.82
C SER A 27 32.46 5.78 -48.32
N GLY A 28 33.28 5.54 -47.29
CA GLY A 28 33.26 4.30 -46.52
C GLY A 28 31.98 4.24 -45.67
N TRP A 29 30.85 3.91 -46.30
CA TRP A 29 29.56 3.67 -45.63
C TRP A 29 29.57 2.39 -44.74
N GLY A 30 30.73 1.77 -44.54
CA GLY A 30 30.91 0.54 -43.76
C GLY A 30 31.15 0.74 -42.26
N CYS A 31 31.55 1.93 -41.79
CA CYS A 31 31.85 2.18 -40.38
C CYS A 31 30.59 2.38 -39.52
N PHE A 32 29.55 2.98 -40.08
CA PHE A 32 28.32 3.26 -39.34
C PHE A 32 27.41 2.03 -39.18
N ILE A 33 27.42 1.11 -40.15
CA ILE A 33 26.57 -0.09 -40.12
C ILE A 33 27.20 -1.17 -39.24
N TRP A 34 28.51 -1.43 -39.32
CA TRP A 34 29.17 -2.39 -38.43
C TRP A 34 29.40 -1.86 -37.02
N GLY A 35 29.57 -0.54 -36.86
CA GLY A 35 29.65 0.11 -35.55
C GLY A 35 28.31 0.10 -34.82
N CYS A 36 27.23 0.56 -35.45
CA CYS A 36 25.91 0.66 -34.82
C CYS A 36 25.22 -0.71 -34.65
N LEU A 37 25.34 -1.62 -35.63
CA LEU A 37 24.78 -2.97 -35.50
C LEU A 37 25.59 -3.80 -34.48
N GLY A 38 26.90 -3.60 -34.39
CA GLY A 38 27.76 -4.23 -33.39
C GLY A 38 27.45 -3.75 -31.97
N THR A 39 27.30 -2.44 -31.76
CA THR A 39 26.94 -1.91 -30.44
C THR A 39 25.52 -2.31 -30.04
N LEU A 40 24.57 -2.32 -30.96
CA LEU A 40 23.19 -2.74 -30.70
C LEU A 40 23.09 -4.23 -30.36
N THR A 41 23.85 -5.09 -31.04
CA THR A 41 23.90 -6.53 -30.71
C THR A 41 24.53 -6.77 -29.35
N ILE A 42 25.63 -6.10 -29.00
CA ILE A 42 26.23 -6.19 -27.66
C ILE A 42 25.26 -5.69 -26.59
N ALA A 43 24.57 -4.57 -26.82
CA ALA A 43 23.59 -4.04 -25.88
C ALA A 43 22.42 -5.02 -25.64
N ILE A 44 21.90 -5.65 -26.69
CA ILE A 44 20.86 -6.68 -26.58
C ILE A 44 21.39 -7.90 -25.81
N VAL A 45 22.61 -8.36 -26.10
CA VAL A 45 23.21 -9.48 -25.38
C VAL A 45 23.38 -9.16 -23.89
N LEU A 46 23.80 -7.94 -23.55
CA LEU A 46 23.89 -7.50 -22.16
C LEU A 46 22.52 -7.41 -21.49
N MET A 47 21.50 -6.92 -22.19
CA MET A 47 20.12 -6.89 -21.68
C MET A 47 19.58 -8.30 -21.42
N VAL A 48 19.79 -9.23 -22.36
CA VAL A 48 19.39 -10.64 -22.22
C VAL A 48 20.18 -11.32 -21.10
N ALA A 49 21.49 -11.10 -21.02
CA ALA A 49 22.32 -11.64 -19.94
C ALA A 49 21.93 -11.08 -18.57
N SER A 50 21.58 -9.80 -18.48
CA SER A 50 21.05 -9.18 -17.28
C SER A 50 19.69 -9.76 -16.90
N MET A 51 18.77 -9.88 -17.86
CA MET A 51 17.46 -10.49 -17.66
C MET A 51 17.59 -11.94 -17.19
N PHE A 52 18.51 -12.70 -17.78
CA PHE A 52 18.82 -14.06 -17.37
C PHE A 52 19.46 -14.09 -15.98
N GLY A 53 20.39 -13.17 -15.66
CA GLY A 53 20.97 -13.04 -14.34
C GLY A 53 19.93 -12.74 -13.26
N VAL A 54 19.03 -11.79 -13.50
CA VAL A 54 17.89 -11.48 -12.62
C VAL A 54 16.98 -12.70 -12.49
N TYR A 55 16.67 -13.40 -13.58
CA TYR A 55 15.87 -14.62 -13.54
C TYR A 55 16.50 -15.70 -12.66
N TYR A 56 17.80 -15.99 -12.82
CA TYR A 56 18.52 -16.97 -11.99
C TYR A 56 18.63 -16.52 -10.54
N PHE A 57 18.81 -15.23 -10.29
CA PHE A 57 18.84 -14.69 -8.94
C PHE A 57 17.47 -14.84 -8.24
N VAL A 58 16.38 -14.43 -8.90
CA VAL A 58 15.01 -14.54 -8.37
C VAL A 58 14.65 -16.00 -8.10
N THR A 59 14.88 -16.89 -9.07
CA THR A 59 14.59 -18.33 -8.92
C THR A 59 15.41 -18.97 -7.79
N GLY A 60 16.67 -18.56 -7.60
CA GLY A 60 17.50 -19.01 -6.47
C GLY A 60 17.00 -18.52 -5.11
N GLN A 61 16.50 -17.28 -5.01
CA GLN A 61 15.88 -16.78 -3.78
C GLN A 61 14.57 -17.50 -3.46
N VAL A 62 13.76 -17.78 -4.48
CA VAL A 62 12.53 -18.56 -4.33
C VAL A 62 12.86 -19.93 -3.73
N GLU A 63 13.83 -20.66 -4.28
CA GLU A 63 14.22 -21.97 -3.76
C GLU A 63 14.65 -21.92 -2.28
N LYS A 64 15.38 -20.87 -1.89
CA LYS A 64 15.85 -20.68 -0.51
C LYS A 64 14.69 -20.56 0.48
N TYR A 65 13.69 -19.74 0.16
CA TYR A 65 12.60 -19.37 1.06
C TYR A 65 11.29 -20.13 0.84
N THR A 66 11.28 -21.13 -0.05
CA THR A 66 10.11 -21.97 -0.28
C THR A 66 10.44 -23.45 -0.11
N ASP A 67 9.44 -24.26 0.19
CA ASP A 67 9.53 -25.72 0.34
C ASP A 67 8.73 -26.42 -0.76
N THR A 68 9.08 -27.66 -1.06
CA THR A 68 8.31 -28.55 -1.94
C THR A 68 7.06 -29.13 -1.28
N ARG A 69 6.85 -28.88 0.02
CA ARG A 69 5.67 -29.33 0.77
C ARG A 69 5.03 -28.17 1.53
N PRO A 70 3.69 -28.09 1.58
CA PRO A 70 3.00 -27.13 2.43
C PRO A 70 3.29 -27.45 3.91
N ALA A 71 3.30 -26.42 4.75
CA ALA A 71 3.26 -26.61 6.20
C ALA A 71 1.93 -27.24 6.63
N ASP A 72 1.96 -28.00 7.73
CA ASP A 72 0.76 -28.56 8.34
C ASP A 72 0.07 -27.48 9.16
N VAL A 73 -0.90 -26.80 8.54
CA VAL A 73 -1.66 -25.70 9.15
C VAL A 73 -2.96 -26.27 9.70
N PRO A 74 -3.20 -26.20 11.03
CA PRO A 74 -4.40 -26.76 11.63
C PRO A 74 -5.67 -26.12 11.08
N VAL A 75 -6.72 -26.92 10.95
CA VAL A 75 -8.06 -26.48 10.55
C VAL A 75 -8.99 -26.69 11.73
N VAL A 76 -9.67 -25.63 12.14
CA VAL A 76 -10.66 -25.68 13.22
C VAL A 76 -12.01 -25.95 12.58
N ASP A 77 -12.59 -27.10 12.91
CA ASP A 77 -13.91 -27.50 12.41
C ASP A 77 -14.95 -27.24 13.49
N TRP A 78 -15.82 -26.26 13.24
CA TRP A 78 -16.92 -25.90 14.13
C TRP A 78 -18.24 -26.28 13.49
N GLU A 79 -19.21 -26.64 14.34
CA GLU A 79 -20.58 -26.85 13.89
C GLU A 79 -21.16 -25.53 13.36
N GLN A 80 -21.98 -25.62 12.30
CA GLN A 80 -22.54 -24.44 11.63
C GLN A 80 -23.32 -23.54 12.60
N GLU A 81 -24.05 -24.11 13.55
CA GLU A 81 -24.79 -23.34 14.56
C GLU A 81 -23.88 -22.46 15.42
N ARG A 82 -22.70 -22.95 15.81
CA ARG A 82 -21.72 -22.18 16.59
C ARG A 82 -21.03 -21.09 15.75
N LEU A 83 -20.82 -21.36 14.46
CA LEU A 83 -20.30 -20.36 13.51
C LEU A 83 -21.30 -19.23 13.28
N ASP A 84 -22.58 -19.57 13.12
CA ASP A 84 -23.66 -18.59 12.93
C ASP A 84 -23.81 -17.70 14.17
N GLU A 85 -23.69 -18.26 15.38
CA GLU A 85 -23.68 -17.48 16.63
C GLU A 85 -22.48 -16.52 16.70
N LEU A 86 -21.28 -17.01 16.35
CA LEU A 86 -20.07 -16.17 16.32
C LEU A 86 -20.20 -15.04 15.29
N GLN A 87 -20.70 -15.36 14.09
CA GLN A 87 -20.91 -14.39 13.02
C GLN A 87 -21.94 -13.34 13.45
N ALA A 88 -23.07 -13.75 14.05
CA ALA A 88 -24.06 -12.82 14.58
C ALA A 88 -23.48 -11.88 15.65
N ARG A 89 -22.59 -12.38 16.52
CA ARG A 89 -21.89 -11.55 17.52
C ARG A 89 -20.97 -10.52 16.87
N ILE A 90 -20.28 -10.90 15.79
CA ILE A 90 -19.39 -10.02 15.04
C ILE A 90 -20.19 -9.00 14.23
N ASP A 91 -21.27 -9.42 13.58
CA ASP A 91 -22.13 -8.56 12.79
C ASP A 91 -22.81 -7.51 13.66
N ALA A 92 -23.38 -7.89 14.81
CA ALA A 92 -23.96 -6.95 15.78
C ALA A 92 -22.93 -5.94 16.32
N PHE A 93 -21.66 -6.34 16.44
CA PHE A 93 -20.58 -5.43 16.80
C PHE A 93 -20.19 -4.52 15.62
N SER A 94 -20.08 -5.07 14.41
CA SER A 94 -19.76 -4.34 13.17
C SER A 94 -20.82 -3.29 12.84
N GLU A 95 -22.10 -3.61 13.01
CA GLU A 95 -23.21 -2.69 12.85
C GLU A 95 -23.10 -1.51 13.80
N ARG A 96 -22.64 -1.68 15.04
CA ARG A 96 -22.36 -0.54 15.92
C ARG A 96 -21.16 0.27 15.45
N VAL A 97 -20.09 -0.40 15.00
CA VAL A 97 -18.92 0.29 14.43
C VAL A 97 -19.36 1.15 13.24
N LYS A 98 -20.24 0.65 12.37
CA LYS A 98 -20.77 1.35 11.19
C LYS A 98 -21.88 2.35 11.50
N GLY A 99 -22.75 2.07 12.46
CA GLY A 99 -23.86 2.95 12.88
C GLY A 99 -23.37 4.26 13.50
N ASN A 100 -22.25 4.22 14.22
CA ASN A 100 -21.52 5.44 14.64
C ASN A 100 -20.86 6.20 13.46
N SER A 101 -21.08 5.79 12.21
CA SER A 101 -20.57 6.44 10.99
C SER A 101 -21.67 7.09 10.15
N GLN A 102 -22.94 6.91 10.49
CA GLN A 102 -24.05 7.26 9.62
C GLN A 102 -24.45 8.73 9.79
N ASP A 103 -23.47 9.63 9.68
CA ASP A 103 -23.65 11.04 9.32
C ASP A 103 -22.57 11.43 8.30
N ALA A 104 -22.41 10.62 7.25
CA ALA A 104 -21.74 11.03 6.02
C ALA A 104 -22.17 10.15 4.85
N ASP A 105 -22.90 10.78 3.93
CA ASP A 105 -23.18 10.34 2.56
C ASP A 105 -24.30 9.29 2.35
N THR A 106 -25.55 9.76 2.42
CA THR A 106 -26.63 9.19 1.60
C THR A 106 -26.50 9.75 0.19
N THR A 107 -25.71 9.08 -0.67
CA THR A 107 -25.91 9.17 -2.11
C THR A 107 -26.86 8.04 -2.50
N THR A 108 -28.12 8.43 -2.63
CA THR A 108 -29.23 7.68 -3.22
C THR A 108 -28.87 7.18 -4.61
N GLU A 109 -28.66 5.87 -4.76
CA GLU A 109 -28.99 5.19 -6.02
C GLU A 109 -30.40 4.62 -5.86
N GLU A 110 -31.34 5.23 -6.59
CA GLU A 110 -32.73 4.82 -6.70
C GLU A 110 -32.81 3.46 -7.41
N GLU A 111 -33.26 2.41 -6.72
CA GLU A 111 -34.05 1.35 -7.35
C GLU A 111 -35.23 0.98 -6.44
N ASP A 112 -36.43 1.15 -7.02
CA ASP A 112 -37.75 0.76 -6.53
C ASP A 112 -37.80 -0.69 -6.01
N ASP A 113 -38.07 -0.89 -4.72
CA ASP A 113 -39.11 -1.85 -4.31
C ASP A 113 -39.72 -1.46 -2.97
N ALA A 114 -41.03 -1.28 -2.99
CA ALA A 114 -41.84 -0.91 -1.84
C ALA A 114 -42.26 -2.17 -1.08
N SER A 115 -41.63 -2.42 0.07
CA SER A 115 -42.18 -3.14 1.23
C SER A 115 -41.31 -2.79 2.44
N ASP A 116 -41.78 -1.88 3.29
CA ASP A 116 -42.41 -2.26 4.57
C ASP A 116 -41.41 -2.97 5.51
N THR A 117 -40.53 -2.20 6.16
CA THR A 117 -40.67 -1.80 7.57
C THR A 117 -39.41 -1.04 7.97
N THR A 118 -39.55 0.25 8.25
CA THR A 118 -38.69 0.96 9.19
C THR A 118 -38.96 0.35 10.57
N ASP A 119 -38.28 -0.75 10.87
CA ASP A 119 -38.06 -1.18 12.24
C ASP A 119 -36.73 -0.55 12.63
N GLU A 120 -36.78 0.64 13.23
CA GLU A 120 -35.68 1.16 14.04
C GLU A 120 -35.43 0.13 15.12
N SER A 121 -34.57 -0.85 14.81
CA SER A 121 -34.38 -2.01 15.67
C SER A 121 -33.69 -1.53 16.94
N PRO A 122 -34.34 -1.56 18.12
CA PRO A 122 -33.79 -1.06 19.37
C PRO A 122 -32.59 -1.89 19.88
N VAL A 123 -32.15 -2.90 19.13
CA VAL A 123 -30.99 -3.77 19.40
C VAL A 123 -29.64 -3.05 19.27
N LEU A 124 -29.55 -1.96 18.50
CA LEU A 124 -28.33 -1.15 18.37
C LEU A 124 -27.96 -0.38 19.65
N ALA A 125 -28.88 -0.23 20.61
CA ALA A 125 -28.57 0.33 21.92
C ALA A 125 -27.95 -0.70 22.90
N GLU A 126 -28.14 -2.01 22.65
CA GLU A 126 -27.80 -3.07 23.62
C GLU A 126 -26.61 -3.95 23.24
N ALA A 127 -26.22 -4.02 21.96
CA ALA A 127 -25.03 -4.79 21.58
C ALA A 127 -23.75 -4.29 22.32
N PRO A 128 -22.77 -5.17 22.58
CA PRO A 128 -21.61 -4.82 23.39
C PRO A 128 -20.68 -3.82 22.65
N ARG A 129 -20.07 -2.91 23.40
CA ARG A 129 -18.99 -2.01 22.91
C ARG A 129 -17.62 -2.67 22.90
N GLU A 130 -17.55 -3.92 23.34
CA GLU A 130 -16.35 -4.71 23.45
C GLU A 130 -16.57 -6.06 22.75
N LEU A 131 -15.68 -6.39 21.83
CA LEU A 131 -15.63 -7.69 21.17
C LEU A 131 -14.35 -8.40 21.59
N ARG A 132 -14.49 -9.59 22.20
CA ARG A 132 -13.38 -10.47 22.51
C ARG A 132 -13.37 -11.64 21.54
N LEU A 133 -12.21 -11.93 20.97
CA LEU A 133 -11.99 -13.06 20.07
C LEU A 133 -10.83 -13.91 20.56
N THR A 134 -11.10 -15.18 20.80
CA THR A 134 -10.10 -16.20 21.12
C THR A 134 -9.39 -16.68 19.86
N SER A 135 -8.25 -17.36 20.05
CA SER A 135 -7.58 -18.10 18.95
C SER A 135 -8.54 -19.06 18.24
N GLU A 136 -9.39 -19.77 18.99
CA GLU A 136 -10.32 -20.76 18.43
C GLU A 136 -11.36 -20.10 17.53
N GLU A 137 -11.97 -19.00 17.98
CA GLU A 137 -12.96 -18.22 17.22
C GLU A 137 -12.36 -17.65 15.94
N ILE A 138 -11.18 -17.04 16.02
CA ILE A 138 -10.47 -16.49 14.85
C ILE A 138 -10.19 -17.61 13.84
N ASN A 139 -9.67 -18.75 14.30
CA ASN A 139 -9.37 -19.87 13.42
C ASN A 139 -10.62 -20.55 12.84
N ALA A 140 -11.75 -20.52 13.55
CA ALA A 140 -13.01 -21.02 13.04
C ALA A 140 -13.50 -20.17 11.86
N LEU A 141 -13.40 -18.84 11.96
CA LEU A 141 -13.69 -17.91 10.86
C LEU A 141 -12.70 -18.06 9.70
N ILE A 142 -11.42 -18.26 9.99
CA ILE A 142 -10.42 -18.55 8.95
C ILE A 142 -10.75 -19.87 8.23
N SER A 143 -11.20 -20.88 8.98
CA SER A 143 -11.50 -22.21 8.47
C SER A 143 -12.83 -22.29 7.70
N SER A 144 -13.72 -21.31 7.87
CA SER A 144 -14.95 -21.18 7.08
C SER A 144 -14.72 -20.53 5.71
N ASN A 145 -13.62 -19.79 5.54
CA ASN A 145 -13.22 -19.21 4.27
C ASN A 145 -12.37 -20.19 3.44
N GLU A 146 -12.82 -20.60 2.26
CA GLU A 146 -12.11 -21.58 1.40
C GLU A 146 -10.71 -21.11 0.96
N ASP A 147 -10.50 -19.80 0.84
CA ASP A 147 -9.21 -19.23 0.45
C ASP A 147 -8.20 -19.23 1.59
N LEU A 148 -8.64 -19.27 2.84
CA LEU A 148 -7.78 -19.21 4.02
C LEU A 148 -7.69 -20.54 4.78
N ARG A 149 -8.71 -21.39 4.67
CA ARG A 149 -8.78 -22.70 5.31
C ARG A 149 -7.57 -23.56 4.95
N GLY A 150 -6.85 -24.01 5.98
CA GLY A 150 -5.63 -24.82 5.82
C GLY A 150 -4.45 -24.06 5.19
N LYS A 151 -4.56 -22.73 5.09
CA LYS A 151 -3.49 -21.85 4.60
C LYS A 151 -3.01 -20.87 5.67
N VAL A 152 -3.88 -20.48 6.59
CA VAL A 152 -3.58 -19.54 7.68
C VAL A 152 -4.04 -20.15 9.00
N PHE A 153 -3.26 -19.95 10.05
CA PHE A 153 -3.63 -20.28 11.42
C PHE A 153 -3.08 -19.22 12.38
N VAL A 154 -3.86 -18.88 13.40
CA VAL A 154 -3.54 -17.87 14.40
C VAL A 154 -3.50 -18.50 15.79
N ARG A 155 -2.53 -18.14 16.60
CA ARG A 155 -2.47 -18.51 18.01
C ARG A 155 -2.20 -17.28 18.83
N ILE A 156 -2.93 -17.11 19.92
CA ILE A 156 -2.75 -16.05 20.90
C ILE A 156 -2.31 -16.74 22.19
N GLU A 157 -1.13 -16.38 22.69
CA GLU A 157 -0.56 -16.96 23.92
C GLU A 157 0.42 -15.96 24.52
N ASP A 158 0.48 -15.90 25.86
CA ASP A 158 1.38 -15.00 26.61
C ASP A 158 1.29 -13.52 26.17
N GLY A 159 0.09 -13.04 25.83
CA GLY A 159 -0.13 -11.67 25.38
C GLY A 159 0.45 -11.35 23.99
N ARG A 160 0.78 -12.38 23.19
CA ARG A 160 1.35 -12.24 21.84
C ARG A 160 0.49 -12.93 20.79
N LEU A 161 0.50 -12.38 19.57
CA LEU A 161 -0.17 -12.95 18.41
C LEU A 161 0.85 -13.72 17.56
N TYR A 162 0.60 -14.99 17.31
CA TYR A 162 1.38 -15.85 16.44
C TYR A 162 0.57 -16.18 15.18
N GLY A 163 1.16 -15.96 14.01
CA GLY A 163 0.57 -16.34 12.72
C GLY A 163 1.40 -17.41 12.05
N GLN A 164 0.75 -18.42 11.49
CA GLN A 164 1.35 -19.43 10.62
C GLN A 164 0.66 -19.41 9.26
N VAL A 165 1.45 -19.42 8.19
CA VAL A 165 0.95 -19.41 6.82
C VAL A 165 1.65 -20.43 5.93
N THR A 166 0.88 -21.03 5.03
CA THR A 166 1.37 -21.85 3.90
C THR A 166 0.73 -21.38 2.61
N LEU A 167 1.53 -20.77 1.73
CA LEU A 167 1.04 -20.16 0.51
C LEU A 167 1.69 -20.81 -0.72
N PRO A 168 0.90 -21.30 -1.70
CA PRO A 168 1.46 -21.79 -2.95
C PRO A 168 2.13 -20.64 -3.72
N THR A 169 3.28 -20.92 -4.31
CA THR A 169 4.09 -19.91 -5.03
C THR A 169 4.10 -20.13 -6.55
N ASP A 170 3.13 -20.88 -7.08
CA ASP A 170 3.06 -21.26 -8.49
C ASP A 170 3.03 -20.08 -9.47
N GLN A 171 2.51 -18.94 -9.00
CA GLN A 171 2.40 -17.70 -9.78
C GLN A 171 3.73 -16.95 -9.90
N ILE A 172 4.73 -17.30 -9.08
CA ILE A 172 6.05 -16.65 -9.05
C ILE A 172 7.02 -17.45 -9.94
N PRO A 173 7.86 -16.79 -10.78
CA PRO A 173 8.90 -17.47 -11.54
C PRO A 173 9.83 -18.32 -10.64
N GLY A 174 9.84 -19.64 -10.86
CA GLY A 174 10.59 -20.59 -10.05
C GLY A 174 9.84 -21.18 -8.85
N GLY A 175 8.62 -20.74 -8.58
CA GLY A 175 7.80 -21.20 -7.43
C GLY A 175 6.82 -22.33 -7.73
N LYS A 176 6.78 -22.86 -8.96
CA LYS A 176 5.88 -23.97 -9.32
C LYS A 176 6.10 -25.20 -8.47
N GLY A 177 5.03 -25.71 -7.86
CA GLY A 177 5.05 -26.85 -6.94
C GLY A 177 5.77 -26.55 -5.62
N ARG A 178 5.90 -25.26 -5.26
CA ARG A 178 6.57 -24.82 -4.04
C ARG A 178 5.66 -23.94 -3.19
N TYR A 179 5.93 -23.95 -1.89
CA TYR A 179 5.13 -23.29 -0.87
C TYR A 179 6.02 -22.34 -0.07
N PHE A 180 5.52 -21.13 0.17
CA PHE A 180 6.07 -20.23 1.16
C PHE A 180 5.44 -20.59 2.51
N ASN A 181 6.25 -21.19 3.37
CA ASN A 181 5.85 -21.60 4.72
C ASN A 181 6.50 -20.63 5.70
N ALA A 182 5.69 -19.86 6.42
CA ALA A 182 6.21 -18.87 7.37
C ALA A 182 5.43 -18.88 8.68
N ASP A 183 6.16 -18.60 9.75
CA ASP A 183 5.64 -18.36 11.08
C ASP A 183 6.09 -16.97 11.52
N ALA A 184 5.22 -16.21 12.18
CA ALA A 184 5.51 -14.86 12.64
C ALA A 184 4.88 -14.60 14.00
N GLU A 185 5.55 -13.76 14.78
CA GLU A 185 5.07 -13.26 16.06
C GLU A 185 4.90 -11.75 15.98
N PHE A 186 3.76 -11.29 16.47
CA PHE A 186 3.35 -9.91 16.44
C PHE A 186 2.97 -9.42 17.83
N GLU A 187 3.40 -8.19 18.10
CA GLU A 187 2.89 -7.38 19.20
C GLU A 187 1.85 -6.42 18.63
N VAL A 188 0.64 -6.43 19.21
CA VAL A 188 -0.49 -5.61 18.78
C VAL A 188 -0.92 -4.73 19.95
N SER A 189 -0.92 -3.43 19.72
CA SER A 189 -1.41 -2.44 20.68
C SER A 189 -2.06 -1.26 19.95
N MET A 190 -2.86 -0.50 20.66
CA MET A 190 -3.43 0.75 20.17
C MET A 190 -3.05 1.87 21.13
N ASP A 191 -2.52 2.96 20.59
CA ASP A 191 -2.16 4.17 21.33
C ASP A 191 -2.79 5.38 20.64
N ASN A 192 -3.59 6.16 21.38
CA ASN A 192 -4.25 7.38 20.88
C ASN A 192 -5.03 7.17 19.57
N GLY A 193 -5.73 6.04 19.41
CA GLY A 193 -6.47 5.69 18.19
C GLY A 193 -5.60 5.23 17.01
N VAL A 194 -4.29 5.05 17.24
CA VAL A 194 -3.34 4.50 16.25
C VAL A 194 -3.04 3.05 16.61
N LEU A 195 -3.47 2.12 15.76
CA LEU A 195 -3.14 0.70 15.82
C LEU A 195 -1.67 0.53 15.45
N VAL A 196 -0.92 -0.08 16.37
CA VAL A 196 0.48 -0.43 16.20
C VAL A 196 0.61 -1.94 16.17
N VAL A 197 1.05 -2.46 15.02
CA VAL A 197 1.38 -3.88 14.83
C VAL A 197 2.87 -3.98 14.54
N ARG A 198 3.60 -4.70 15.40
CA ARG A 198 5.05 -4.88 15.30
C ARG A 198 5.40 -6.34 15.13
N LEU A 199 6.20 -6.64 14.11
CA LEU A 199 6.80 -7.95 13.94
C LEU A 199 7.96 -8.11 14.92
N THR A 200 7.86 -9.06 15.85
CA THR A 200 8.91 -9.33 16.86
C THR A 200 9.79 -10.49 16.43
N SER A 201 9.22 -11.52 15.80
CA SER A 201 9.96 -12.66 15.26
C SER A 201 9.31 -13.19 13.99
N ALA A 202 10.11 -13.77 13.10
CA ALA A 202 9.61 -14.46 11.93
C ALA A 202 10.56 -15.59 11.54
N SER A 203 10.00 -16.65 10.98
CA SER A 203 10.74 -17.76 10.41
C SER A 203 10.13 -18.18 9.09
N VAL A 204 10.96 -18.72 8.20
CA VAL A 204 10.54 -19.28 6.92
C VAL A 204 11.11 -20.69 6.86
N LYS A 205 10.24 -21.68 6.64
CA LYS A 205 10.59 -23.12 6.72
C LYS A 205 11.19 -23.51 8.08
N GLY A 206 10.78 -22.85 9.15
CA GLY A 206 11.32 -23.02 10.50
C GLY A 206 12.72 -22.44 10.71
N GLU A 207 13.31 -21.79 9.70
CA GLU A 207 14.57 -21.05 9.83
C GLU A 207 14.28 -19.58 10.15
N PRO A 208 14.86 -18.99 11.21
CA PRO A 208 14.60 -17.60 11.55
C PRO A 208 15.06 -16.66 10.43
N ILE A 209 14.26 -15.64 10.16
CA ILE A 209 14.63 -14.59 9.20
C ILE A 209 15.87 -13.86 9.76
N PRO A 210 16.90 -13.59 8.93
CA PRO A 210 18.10 -12.88 9.37
C PRO A 210 17.80 -11.54 10.04
N GLU A 211 18.49 -11.23 11.14
CA GLU A 211 18.28 -10.01 11.93
C GLU A 211 18.33 -8.74 11.09
N THR A 212 19.20 -8.68 10.08
CA THR A 212 19.30 -7.51 9.17
C THR A 212 18.00 -7.21 8.42
N PHE A 213 17.18 -8.21 8.12
CA PHE A 213 15.86 -7.99 7.54
C PHE A 213 14.84 -7.64 8.62
N MET A 214 14.89 -8.33 9.77
CA MET A 214 14.01 -8.08 10.91
C MET A 214 14.14 -6.65 11.47
N GLU A 215 15.35 -6.08 11.53
CA GLU A 215 15.58 -4.69 11.92
C GLU A 215 14.79 -3.70 11.05
N GLY A 216 14.65 -4.00 9.75
CA GLY A 216 13.87 -3.17 8.83
C GLY A 216 12.37 -3.24 9.11
N PHE A 217 11.84 -4.41 9.45
CA PHE A 217 10.40 -4.61 9.71
C PHE A 217 9.98 -4.22 11.13
N SER A 218 10.80 -4.52 12.14
CA SER A 218 10.47 -4.28 13.56
C SER A 218 10.40 -2.79 13.93
N GLN A 219 11.07 -1.93 13.16
CA GLN A 219 10.99 -0.48 13.33
C GLN A 219 9.73 0.12 12.70
N GLN A 220 9.01 -0.63 11.87
CA GLN A 220 7.84 -0.16 11.16
C GLN A 220 6.57 -0.63 11.86
N ASN A 221 5.55 0.22 11.82
CA ASN A 221 4.20 -0.19 12.15
C ASN A 221 3.57 -0.86 10.93
N LEU A 222 3.31 -2.16 10.99
CA LEU A 222 2.72 -2.92 9.89
C LEU A 222 1.26 -2.55 9.62
N ALA A 223 0.58 -1.89 10.57
CA ALA A 223 -0.77 -1.38 10.37
C ALA A 223 -0.80 0.02 9.73
N LYS A 224 0.36 0.60 9.37
CA LYS A 224 0.41 1.94 8.78
C LYS A 224 -0.44 2.06 7.52
N ASP A 225 -0.38 1.07 6.64
CA ASP A 225 -1.09 1.08 5.35
C ASP A 225 -2.62 1.02 5.53
N ALA A 226 -3.11 0.53 6.68
CA ALA A 226 -4.54 0.55 7.00
C ALA A 226 -5.09 1.98 7.22
N TYR A 227 -4.20 2.97 7.38
CA TYR A 227 -4.57 4.39 7.47
C TYR A 227 -4.51 5.12 6.13
N ASP A 228 -3.97 4.48 5.08
CA ASP A 228 -3.94 5.06 3.74
C ASP A 228 -5.30 4.91 3.03
N ASP A 229 -6.11 3.94 3.45
CA ASP A 229 -7.50 3.77 3.05
C ASP A 229 -8.44 4.57 3.97
N VAL A 230 -9.25 5.45 3.38
CA VAL A 230 -10.09 6.40 4.15
C VAL A 230 -11.13 5.66 4.99
N GLU A 231 -11.83 4.68 4.41
CA GLU A 231 -12.87 3.91 5.09
C GLU A 231 -12.29 3.10 6.26
N THR A 232 -11.17 2.42 6.02
CA THR A 232 -10.47 1.64 7.04
C THR A 232 -9.93 2.54 8.16
N ALA A 233 -9.34 3.69 7.81
CA ALA A 233 -8.84 4.66 8.78
C ALA A 233 -9.95 5.19 9.69
N GLU A 234 -11.12 5.49 9.12
CA GLU A 234 -12.30 5.95 9.87
C GLU A 234 -12.84 4.87 10.81
N MET A 235 -12.91 3.62 10.35
CA MET A 235 -13.26 2.50 11.22
C MET A 235 -12.27 2.35 12.38
N LEU A 236 -10.96 2.40 12.11
CA LEU A 236 -9.92 2.26 13.13
C LEU A 236 -9.97 3.36 14.20
N ARG A 237 -10.34 4.59 13.82
CA ARG A 237 -10.44 5.74 14.76
C ARG A 237 -11.55 5.60 15.79
N LYS A 238 -12.56 4.76 15.52
CA LYS A 238 -13.69 4.51 16.43
C LYS A 238 -13.33 3.58 17.58
N PHE A 239 -12.22 2.87 17.46
CA PHE A 239 -11.72 2.04 18.54
C PHE A 239 -10.99 2.91 19.57
N ASP A 240 -11.30 2.66 20.84
CA ASP A 240 -10.50 3.14 21.96
C ASP A 240 -9.27 2.24 22.14
N LYS A 241 -9.48 0.92 22.02
CA LYS A 241 -8.46 -0.08 22.30
C LYS A 241 -8.55 -1.26 21.33
N ILE A 242 -7.40 -1.66 20.81
CA ILE A 242 -7.18 -2.94 20.16
C ILE A 242 -5.90 -3.52 20.74
N GLU A 243 -6.00 -4.63 21.45
CA GLU A 243 -4.87 -5.24 22.14
C GLU A 243 -5.07 -6.75 22.33
N VAL A 244 -3.98 -7.42 22.67
CA VAL A 244 -4.01 -8.80 23.14
C VAL A 244 -4.03 -8.79 24.68
N VAL A 245 -5.08 -9.35 25.27
CA VAL A 245 -5.20 -9.56 26.73
C VAL A 245 -5.41 -11.04 26.99
N ASP A 246 -4.56 -11.60 27.83
CA ASP A 246 -4.49 -13.03 28.09
C ASP A 246 -4.33 -13.81 26.76
N ASP A 247 -5.31 -14.65 26.43
CA ASP A 247 -5.34 -15.45 25.19
C ASP A 247 -6.41 -14.94 24.20
N THR A 248 -6.80 -13.66 24.31
CA THR A 248 -7.84 -13.03 23.49
C THR A 248 -7.40 -11.71 22.88
N ILE A 249 -7.85 -11.47 21.65
CA ILE A 249 -7.85 -10.13 21.07
C ILE A 249 -9.09 -9.40 21.57
N VAL A 250 -8.89 -8.18 22.07
CA VAL A 250 -9.96 -7.32 22.58
C VAL A 250 -10.06 -6.10 21.67
N LEU A 251 -11.25 -5.88 21.12
CA LEU A 251 -11.59 -4.69 20.35
C LEU A 251 -12.63 -3.89 21.14
N GLN A 252 -12.28 -2.67 21.54
CA GLN A 252 -13.13 -1.80 22.34
C GLN A 252 -13.40 -0.50 21.60
N LEU A 253 -14.68 -0.12 21.51
CA LEU A 253 -15.12 1.14 20.91
C LEU A 253 -14.95 2.31 21.87
N ARG A 254 -14.64 3.49 21.32
CA ARG A 254 -14.60 4.76 22.05
C ARG A 254 -16.01 5.16 22.49
N GLU A 255 -16.10 5.72 23.70
CA GLU A 255 -17.33 6.35 24.16
C GLU A 255 -17.59 7.64 23.37
N PRO A 256 -18.83 7.89 22.90
CA PRO A 256 -19.17 9.17 22.28
C PRO A 256 -18.98 10.29 23.31
N GLN A 257 -18.18 11.30 22.97
CA GLN A 257 -17.99 12.45 23.85
C GLN A 257 -19.13 13.46 23.62
N PRO A 258 -19.67 14.08 24.69
CA PRO A 258 -20.82 14.98 24.59
C PRO A 258 -20.57 16.30 23.81
N GLU A 259 -19.33 16.55 23.37
CA GLU A 259 -18.97 17.72 22.56
C GLU A 259 -19.28 17.53 21.06
N ASP A 260 -19.37 16.27 20.60
CA ASP A 260 -19.73 15.94 19.21
C ASP A 260 -21.24 16.15 18.95
N GLU A 261 -22.10 16.03 19.97
CA GLU A 261 -23.55 16.30 19.89
C GLU A 261 -23.89 17.80 19.98
N ALA A 262 -23.00 18.63 20.53
CA ALA A 262 -23.27 20.05 20.78
C ALA A 262 -23.03 20.96 19.57
N THR A 263 -22.33 20.48 18.54
CA THR A 263 -22.06 21.27 17.33
C THR A 263 -23.22 21.19 16.32
N GLU A 264 -24.04 20.15 16.37
CA GLU A 264 -25.17 19.97 15.44
C GLU A 264 -26.46 20.69 15.86
N ALA A 265 -26.54 21.14 17.11
CA ALA A 265 -27.74 21.80 17.64
C ALA A 265 -27.79 23.32 17.43
N ASP A 266 -26.72 23.96 16.94
CA ASP A 266 -26.61 25.44 16.86
C ASP A 266 -26.60 25.99 15.42
N GLU A 267 -26.89 25.18 14.40
CA GLU A 267 -26.95 25.63 12.99
C GLU A 267 -28.38 25.69 12.41
N SER A 268 -29.40 25.68 13.26
CA SER A 268 -30.81 25.76 12.82
C SER A 268 -31.67 26.73 13.63
N THR A 269 -31.18 27.92 13.92
CA THR A 269 -32.02 29.09 14.22
C THR A 269 -31.19 30.37 14.15
N ASP A 270 -31.25 31.10 13.04
CA ASP A 270 -31.60 32.54 13.02
C ASP A 270 -31.51 33.04 11.57
N ASP A 271 -32.63 33.09 10.89
CA ASP A 271 -32.72 33.75 9.58
C ASP A 271 -34.10 34.40 9.48
N THR A 272 -34.29 35.53 10.15
CA THR A 272 -35.40 36.48 9.87
C THR A 272 -35.10 37.88 10.44
N GLU A 273 -35.07 38.84 9.51
CA GLU A 273 -35.28 40.30 9.66
C GLU A 273 -34.17 41.16 10.30
N GLU A 274 -33.90 42.40 9.89
CA GLU A 274 -34.08 43.19 8.67
C GLU A 274 -33.40 44.54 8.98
N THR A 275 -32.80 45.16 7.95
CA THR A 275 -32.92 46.61 7.69
C THR A 275 -32.16 47.67 8.53
N THR A 276 -31.23 48.34 7.81
CA THR A 276 -30.89 49.79 7.82
C THR A 276 -30.14 50.38 9.02
N ALA A 277 -29.26 51.37 8.90
CA ALA A 277 -28.70 52.17 7.81
C ALA A 277 -27.62 53.07 8.44
N GLU A 278 -26.66 53.53 7.60
CA GLU A 278 -25.96 54.83 7.71
C GLU A 278 -25.07 55.08 8.94
N THR A 279 -24.00 55.88 8.96
CA THR A 279 -23.05 56.53 8.05
C THR A 279 -21.92 57.01 8.98
N GLU A 280 -20.82 57.52 8.43
CA GLU A 280 -19.86 58.43 9.08
C GLU A 280 -18.57 57.82 9.67
N THR A 281 -17.60 57.59 8.78
CA THR A 281 -16.21 58.07 8.97
C THR A 281 -16.24 59.61 8.99
N PRO A 282 -15.41 60.32 9.80
CA PRO A 282 -14.08 60.70 9.31
C PRO A 282 -12.96 60.92 10.37
N ALA A 283 -11.72 60.98 9.85
CA ALA A 283 -10.55 61.77 10.27
C ALA A 283 -9.90 61.45 11.64
N GLU A 284 -8.66 60.96 11.69
CA GLU A 284 -7.38 61.70 11.54
C GLU A 284 -7.10 62.65 12.72
N GLU A 285 -6.17 62.31 13.64
CA GLU A 285 -5.30 63.28 14.33
C GLU A 285 -4.09 62.62 15.06
N THR A 286 -2.91 62.81 14.46
CA THR A 286 -1.55 63.08 14.98
C THR A 286 -1.02 62.66 16.37
N ALA A 287 0.26 62.22 16.35
CA ALA A 287 1.40 62.57 17.24
C ALA A 287 1.35 62.11 18.72
N ALA A 288 2.43 61.87 19.48
CA ALA A 288 3.87 61.66 19.32
C ALA A 288 4.44 61.42 20.74
N VAL A 289 5.70 60.97 20.84
CA VAL A 289 6.70 61.21 21.92
C VAL A 289 6.83 60.20 23.10
N ALA A 290 8.08 59.68 23.19
CA ALA A 290 8.90 59.24 24.35
C ALA A 290 8.37 58.13 25.28
N GLU A 291 9.17 57.19 25.78
CA GLU A 291 10.63 57.11 26.03
C GLU A 291 11.23 55.78 25.55
#